data_AF-A0A820U934-F1
#
_entry.id   AF-A0A820U934-F1
#
_cell.length_a   1.000
_cell.length_b   1.000
_cell.length_c   1.000
_cell.angle_alpha   90.00
_cell.angle_beta   90.00
_cell.angle_gamma   90.00
#
_symmetry.space_group_name_H-M   'P 1'
#
loop_
_entity.id
_entity.type
_entity.pdbx_description
1 polymer ?
#
loop_
_entity_poly.entity_id
_entity_poly.type
_entity_poly.pdbx_seq_one_letter_code
_entity_poly.pdbx_strand_id
1 'polypeptide(L)'
;VATGLTYCGVVGHVARCEYTVIGRKVNMAARLMCNYPNIISCDQETYYNSHLNSRCFQILPDKILKGMNNVGVIWQYGDYLDNTQIKTSQMIEQNKIVDDDIRNRNYPLLGRRIELMIVATHIMSLEEPLNRRRDLAAIIFEG
;
A
#
# COMPACT_ATOMS: atom_id res chain seq x y z
N VAL A 1 -6.41 0.53 0.20
CA VAL A 1 -5.37 1.49 -0.21
C VAL A 1 -5.81 2.89 0.15
N ALA A 2 -4.94 3.69 0.74
CA ALA A 2 -5.25 5.08 1.08
C ALA A 2 -4.05 5.94 0.74
N THR A 3 -4.28 7.13 0.18
CA THR A 3 -3.22 8.07 -0.20
C THR A 3 -3.38 9.33 0.63
N GLY A 4 -2.27 9.93 1.07
CA GLY A 4 -2.24 11.26 1.69
C GLY A 4 -1.15 11.39 2.74
N LEU A 5 -1.10 12.56 3.38
CA LEU A 5 -0.01 12.91 4.30
C LEU A 5 0.00 12.05 5.58
N THR A 6 1.20 11.64 5.97
CA THR A 6 1.47 10.84 7.17
C THR A 6 2.78 11.27 7.81
N TYR A 7 2.90 11.08 9.12
CA TYR A 7 4.18 11.16 9.82
C TYR A 7 4.97 9.87 9.60
N CYS A 8 6.27 9.98 9.35
CA CYS A 8 7.18 8.86 9.22
C CYS A 8 8.43 9.13 10.07
N GLY A 9 8.83 8.19 10.92
CA GLY A 9 10.01 8.37 11.78
C GLY A 9 10.25 7.22 12.74
N VAL A 10 11.39 7.28 13.44
CA VAL A 10 11.72 6.33 14.50
C VAL A 10 10.92 6.66 15.75
N VAL A 11 10.15 5.70 16.26
CA VAL A 11 9.32 5.87 17.45
C VAL A 11 9.65 4.77 18.46
N GLY A 12 9.83 5.15 19.72
CA GLY A 12 10.10 4.23 20.83
C GLY A 12 11.13 4.77 21.82
N HIS A 13 11.60 3.89 22.68
CA HIS A 13 12.67 4.19 23.64
C HIS A 13 14.03 4.05 22.95
N VAL A 14 15.07 4.73 23.46
CA VAL A 14 16.43 4.68 22.87
C VAL A 14 16.95 3.24 22.72
N ALA A 15 16.68 2.39 23.71
CA ALA A 15 17.06 0.97 23.69
C ALA A 15 16.13 0.06 22.84
N ARG A 16 14.94 0.54 22.45
CA ARG A 16 13.97 -0.21 21.62
C ARG A 16 13.06 0.75 20.88
N CYS A 17 13.33 0.93 19.60
CA CYS A 17 12.56 1.79 18.71
C CYS A 17 12.34 1.11 17.35
N GLU A 18 11.29 1.50 16.66
CA GLU A 18 10.93 0.99 15.33
C GLU A 18 10.55 2.14 14.40
N TYR A 19 10.88 2.02 13.12
CA TYR A 19 10.44 2.99 12.12
C TYR A 19 8.95 2.82 11.89
N THR A 20 8.19 3.88 12.16
CA THR A 20 6.74 3.84 12.21
C THR A 20 6.16 4.92 11.31
N VAL A 21 5.07 4.57 10.63
CA VAL A 21 4.23 5.53 9.89
C VAL A 21 2.92 5.73 10.64
N ILE A 22 2.60 6.98 10.97
CA ILE A 22 1.42 7.35 11.75
C ILE A 22 0.60 8.36 10.97
N GLY A 23 -0.71 8.14 10.84
CA GLY A 23 -1.57 9.15 10.25
C GLY A 23 -3.00 8.67 10.03
N ARG A 24 -3.88 9.64 9.73
CA ARG A 24 -5.30 9.37 9.45
C ARG A 24 -5.47 8.42 8.27
N LYS A 25 -4.65 8.55 7.22
CA LYS A 25 -4.68 7.68 6.04
C LYS A 25 -4.20 6.25 6.34
N VAL A 26 -3.22 6.07 7.24
CA VAL A 26 -2.80 4.74 7.73
C VAL A 26 -3.95 4.04 8.44
N ASN A 27 -4.62 4.76 9.36
CA ASN A 27 -5.79 4.24 10.06
C ASN A 27 -6.91 3.90 9.07
N MET A 28 -7.15 4.74 8.08
CA MET A 28 -8.16 4.48 7.05
C MET A 28 -7.85 3.22 6.26
N ALA A 29 -6.62 3.02 5.78
CA ALA A 29 -6.25 1.81 5.07
C ALA A 29 -6.52 0.54 5.90
N ALA A 30 -6.18 0.58 7.19
CA ALA A 30 -6.47 -0.52 8.12
C ALA A 30 -7.98 -0.77 8.27
N ARG A 31 -8.79 0.29 8.41
CA ARG A 31 -10.25 0.14 8.51
C ARG A 31 -10.87 -0.36 7.20
N LEU A 32 -10.37 0.08 6.07
CA LEU A 32 -10.82 -0.39 4.76
C LEU A 32 -10.58 -1.90 4.61
N MET A 33 -9.38 -2.38 4.93
CA MET A 33 -9.04 -3.81 4.89
C MET A 33 -9.96 -4.66 5.79
N CYS A 34 -10.30 -4.18 6.99
CA CYS A 34 -11.17 -4.93 7.90
C CYS A 34 -12.66 -4.87 7.53
N ASN A 35 -13.15 -3.74 7.00
CA ASN A 35 -14.58 -3.54 6.74
C ASN A 35 -14.99 -4.00 5.34
N TYR A 36 -14.05 -4.14 4.42
CA TYR A 36 -14.27 -4.59 3.05
C TYR A 36 -13.39 -5.81 2.75
N PRO A 37 -13.69 -6.98 3.34
CA PRO A 37 -12.90 -8.19 3.13
C PRO A 37 -13.04 -8.70 1.69
N ASN A 38 -12.02 -9.45 1.24
CA ASN A 38 -11.98 -10.13 -0.07
C ASN A 38 -12.05 -9.21 -1.30
N ILE A 39 -11.89 -7.90 -1.12
CA ILE A 39 -11.85 -6.93 -2.22
C ILE A 39 -10.73 -5.91 -2.03
N ILE A 40 -10.30 -5.28 -3.11
CA ILE A 40 -9.29 -4.22 -3.08
C ILE A 40 -10.02 -2.88 -2.96
N SER A 41 -10.27 -2.41 -1.74
CA SER A 41 -10.87 -1.09 -1.50
C SER A 41 -9.84 0.05 -1.50
N CYS A 42 -10.15 1.20 -2.08
CA CYS A 42 -9.32 2.40 -2.07
C CYS A 42 -10.11 3.70 -1.79
N ASP A 43 -9.42 4.72 -1.29
CA ASP A 43 -9.99 6.04 -1.06
C ASP A 43 -10.09 6.88 -2.34
N GLN A 44 -10.83 7.99 -2.24
CA GLN A 44 -11.05 8.93 -3.32
C GLN A 44 -9.75 9.54 -3.86
N GLU A 45 -8.75 9.80 -3.00
CA GLU A 45 -7.46 10.35 -3.39
C GLU A 45 -6.65 9.35 -4.23
N THR A 46 -6.63 8.07 -3.82
CA THR A 46 -6.03 7.00 -4.62
C THR A 46 -6.74 6.84 -5.97
N TYR A 47 -8.07 6.91 -6.00
CA TYR A 47 -8.83 6.82 -7.23
C TYR A 47 -8.42 7.92 -8.23
N TYR A 48 -8.42 9.19 -7.80
CA TYR A 48 -8.06 10.30 -8.69
C TYR A 48 -6.61 10.28 -9.14
N ASN A 49 -5.69 9.97 -8.22
CA ASN A 49 -4.25 9.98 -8.52
C ASN A 49 -3.81 8.75 -9.34
N SER A 50 -4.67 7.74 -9.49
CA SER A 50 -4.33 6.55 -10.29
C SER A 50 -4.32 6.81 -11.79
N HIS A 51 -5.07 7.81 -12.27
CA HIS A 51 -5.28 8.10 -13.70
C HIS A 51 -5.76 6.89 -14.53
N LEU A 52 -6.28 5.85 -13.87
CA LEU A 52 -6.82 4.66 -14.53
C LEU A 52 -8.24 4.93 -15.04
N ASN A 53 -8.71 4.07 -15.94
CA ASN A 53 -10.07 4.17 -16.46
C ASN A 53 -11.08 3.94 -15.33
N SER A 54 -12.15 4.76 -15.30
CA SER A 54 -13.23 4.63 -14.31
C SER A 54 -13.89 3.25 -14.30
N ARG A 55 -13.83 2.50 -15.42
CA ARG A 55 -14.33 1.11 -15.51
C ARG A 55 -13.61 0.12 -14.59
N CYS A 56 -12.37 0.42 -14.20
CA CYS A 56 -11.60 -0.41 -13.27
C CYS A 56 -12.03 -0.22 -11.81
N PHE A 57 -13.00 0.67 -11.56
CA PHE A 57 -13.47 1.00 -10.22
C PHE A 57 -14.99 0.91 -10.10
N GLN A 58 -15.43 0.48 -8.92
CA GLN A 58 -16.84 0.46 -8.54
C GLN A 58 -17.01 1.15 -7.19
N ILE A 59 -18.04 1.98 -7.04
CA ILE A 59 -18.36 2.60 -5.75
C ILE A 59 -18.84 1.52 -4.77
N LEU A 60 -18.28 1.53 -3.56
CA LEU A 60 -18.69 0.64 -2.49
C LEU A 60 -19.75 1.30 -1.59
N PRO A 61 -20.63 0.51 -0.94
CA PRO A 61 -21.56 1.03 0.04
C PRO A 61 -20.83 1.67 1.22
N ASP A 62 -21.36 2.80 1.69
CA ASP A 62 -20.83 3.50 2.86
C ASP A 62 -20.93 2.63 4.11
N LYS A 63 -19.83 2.57 4.87
CA LYS A 63 -19.74 1.90 6.17
C LYS A 63 -19.19 2.85 7.21
N ILE A 64 -19.70 2.73 8.44
CA ILE A 64 -19.19 3.50 9.58
C ILE A 64 -17.82 2.92 9.97
N LEU A 65 -16.76 3.68 9.75
CA LEU A 65 -15.41 3.29 10.11
C LEU A 65 -15.05 3.86 11.48
N LYS A 66 -14.78 2.96 12.45
CA LYS A 66 -14.49 3.35 13.85
C LYS A 66 -13.40 4.42 13.94
N GLY A 67 -13.72 5.52 14.63
CA GLY A 67 -12.79 6.62 14.88
C GLY A 67 -12.48 7.47 13.65
N MET A 68 -13.29 7.38 12.60
CA MET A 68 -13.15 8.19 11.40
C MET A 68 -14.44 8.94 11.08
N ASN A 69 -14.29 10.24 10.87
CA ASN A 69 -15.34 11.10 10.34
C ASN A 69 -14.98 11.45 8.89
N ASN A 70 -15.97 11.80 8.06
CA ASN A 70 -15.79 12.30 6.68
C ASN A 70 -14.82 11.44 5.85
N VAL A 71 -15.13 10.14 5.75
CA VAL A 71 -14.30 9.16 5.02
C VAL A 71 -14.33 9.42 3.50
N GLY A 72 -15.43 9.96 2.99
CA GLY A 72 -15.66 10.15 1.57
C GLY A 72 -16.04 8.83 0.87
N VAL A 73 -16.12 8.89 -0.45
CA VAL A 73 -16.51 7.73 -1.27
C VAL A 73 -15.37 6.72 -1.32
N ILE A 74 -15.68 5.46 -1.04
CA ILE A 74 -14.75 4.35 -1.14
C ILE A 74 -15.01 3.60 -2.44
N TRP A 75 -13.93 3.26 -3.13
CA TRP A 75 -13.96 2.56 -4.42
C TRP A 75 -13.40 1.15 -4.26
N GLN A 76 -13.98 0.18 -4.94
CA GLN A 76 -13.38 -1.12 -5.18
C GLN A 76 -12.58 -1.04 -6.48
N TYR A 77 -11.33 -1.45 -6.45
CA TYR A 77 -10.50 -1.66 -7.62
C TYR A 77 -10.58 -3.13 -8.06
N GLY A 78 -10.72 -3.36 -9.36
CA GLY A 78 -10.75 -4.69 -9.97
C GLY A 78 -11.64 -4.69 -11.21
N ASP A 79 -11.24 -5.43 -12.24
CA ASP A 79 -12.03 -5.53 -13.46
C ASP A 79 -13.31 -6.33 -13.20
N TYR A 80 -14.45 -5.80 -13.65
CA TYR A 80 -15.73 -6.51 -13.63
C TYR A 80 -15.67 -7.84 -14.41
N LEU A 81 -14.68 -7.98 -15.31
CA LEU A 81 -14.44 -9.17 -16.12
C LEU A 81 -13.75 -10.32 -15.34
N ASP A 82 -13.19 -10.06 -14.16
CA ASP A 82 -12.55 -11.08 -13.29
C ASP A 82 -13.46 -11.58 -12.16
N ASN A 83 -14.76 -11.28 -12.21
CA ASN A 83 -15.77 -11.86 -11.30
C ASN A 83 -15.87 -13.40 -11.39
N THR A 84 -15.19 -14.01 -12.36
CA THR A 84 -15.05 -15.47 -12.49
C THR A 84 -14.18 -16.11 -11.38
N GLN A 85 -13.40 -15.33 -10.61
CA GLN A 85 -12.57 -15.87 -9.52
C GLN A 85 -13.21 -15.79 -8.12
N ILE A 86 -14.34 -15.10 -7.93
CA ILE A 86 -15.01 -15.03 -6.61
C ILE A 86 -15.83 -16.31 -6.31
N LYS A 87 -16.01 -17.22 -7.29
CA LYS A 87 -16.54 -18.58 -7.04
C LYS A 87 -15.56 -19.52 -6.31
N THR A 88 -14.32 -19.08 -6.04
CA THR A 88 -13.31 -19.93 -5.37
C THR A 88 -13.63 -20.17 -3.89
N SER A 89 -14.45 -19.30 -3.27
CA SER A 89 -14.86 -19.47 -1.86
C SER A 89 -15.72 -20.71 -1.58
N GLN A 90 -16.32 -21.32 -2.61
CA GLN A 90 -17.05 -22.59 -2.49
C GLN A 90 -16.23 -23.81 -2.97
N MET A 91 -14.96 -23.62 -3.38
CA MET A 91 -14.10 -24.71 -3.86
C MET A 91 -12.78 -24.90 -3.07
N ILE A 92 -12.52 -24.09 -2.04
CA ILE A 92 -11.27 -24.17 -1.25
C ILE A 92 -11.25 -25.35 -0.27
N GLU A 93 -12.38 -26.02 0.02
CA GLU A 93 -12.35 -27.17 0.94
C GLU A 93 -11.72 -28.45 0.33
N GLN A 94 -11.38 -28.49 -0.96
CA GLN A 94 -10.82 -29.71 -1.57
C GLN A 94 -9.47 -29.58 -2.29
N ASN A 95 -8.87 -28.40 -2.44
CA ASN A 95 -7.59 -28.30 -3.16
C ASN A 95 -6.56 -27.45 -2.43
N LYS A 96 -5.84 -28.14 -1.55
CA LYS A 96 -4.65 -27.67 -0.82
C LYS A 96 -3.42 -27.63 -1.75
N ILE A 97 -3.51 -27.03 -2.94
CA ILE A 97 -2.40 -26.92 -3.90
C ILE A 97 -2.57 -25.67 -4.79
N VAL A 98 -2.59 -24.45 -4.25
CA VAL A 98 -2.24 -23.22 -5.02
C VAL A 98 -1.79 -22.10 -4.06
N ASP A 99 -0.66 -22.26 -3.36
CA ASP A 99 -0.09 -21.20 -2.50
C ASP A 99 1.25 -20.62 -3.04
N ASP A 100 1.81 -21.20 -4.10
CA ASP A 100 3.16 -20.85 -4.58
C ASP A 100 3.18 -19.71 -5.61
N ASP A 101 2.17 -19.58 -6.47
CA ASP A 101 2.21 -18.60 -7.58
C ASP A 101 1.88 -17.15 -7.18
N ILE A 102 1.15 -16.93 -6.07
CA ILE A 102 0.88 -15.56 -5.58
C ILE A 102 2.12 -14.97 -4.90
N ARG A 103 3.00 -15.82 -4.35
CA ARG A 103 4.27 -15.41 -3.74
C ARG A 103 5.34 -15.04 -4.77
N ASN A 104 5.12 -15.37 -6.05
CA ASN A 104 6.08 -15.18 -7.13
C ASN A 104 5.91 -13.87 -7.90
N ARG A 105 5.15 -12.91 -7.37
CA ARG A 105 5.39 -11.52 -7.78
C ARG A 105 6.64 -11.04 -7.07
N ASN A 106 7.74 -10.97 -7.84
CA ASN A 106 9.06 -10.42 -7.49
C ASN A 106 8.97 -8.94 -7.06
N TYR A 107 8.22 -8.65 -6.00
CA TYR A 107 8.34 -7.40 -5.26
C TYR A 107 9.30 -7.70 -4.10
N PRO A 108 10.56 -7.26 -4.18
CA PRO A 108 11.49 -7.41 -3.07
C PRO A 108 10.84 -6.86 -1.80
N LEU A 109 10.80 -7.64 -0.72
CA LEU A 109 10.31 -7.14 0.57
C LEU A 109 11.30 -6.07 1.04
N LEU A 110 10.94 -4.81 0.78
CA LEU A 110 11.77 -3.65 1.11
C LEU A 110 12.10 -3.67 2.61
N GLY A 111 13.39 -3.53 2.94
CA GLY A 111 13.88 -3.53 4.33
C GLY A 111 14.72 -4.75 4.72
N ARG A 112 14.78 -5.80 3.90
CA ARG A 112 15.81 -6.84 4.03
C ARG A 112 17.17 -6.32 3.53
N ARG A 113 18.26 -6.89 4.06
CA ARG A 113 19.64 -6.41 3.80
C ARG A 113 20.00 -6.41 2.32
N ILE A 114 19.58 -7.42 1.56
CA ILE A 114 19.92 -7.56 0.14
C ILE A 114 19.20 -6.48 -0.68
N GLU A 115 17.92 -6.26 -0.39
CA GLU A 115 17.06 -5.28 -1.03
C GLU A 115 17.52 -3.84 -0.71
N LEU A 116 17.92 -3.59 0.54
CA LEU A 116 18.53 -2.32 0.95
C LEU A 116 19.87 -2.06 0.23
N MET A 117 20.68 -3.09 0.02
CA MET A 117 21.92 -2.96 -0.77
C MET A 117 21.62 -2.57 -2.22
N ILE A 118 20.63 -3.20 -2.86
CA ILE A 118 20.22 -2.86 -4.23
C ILE A 118 19.79 -1.40 -4.31
N VAL A 119 18.95 -0.95 -3.37
CA VAL A 119 18.49 0.45 -3.31
C VAL A 119 19.67 1.40 -3.09
N ALA A 120 20.57 1.10 -2.15
CA ALA A 120 21.75 1.93 -1.89
C ALA A 120 22.68 2.01 -3.11
N THR A 121 22.90 0.90 -3.82
CA THR A 121 23.69 0.90 -5.07
C THR A 121 23.04 1.77 -6.15
N HIS A 122 21.71 1.71 -6.29
CA HIS A 122 21.01 2.58 -7.23
C HIS A 122 21.07 4.05 -6.81
N ILE A 123 20.93 4.38 -5.52
CA ILE A 123 21.08 5.75 -5.01
C ILE A 123 22.49 6.28 -5.30
N MET A 124 23.53 5.49 -5.03
CA MET A 124 24.92 5.85 -5.34
C MET A 124 25.16 6.06 -6.83
N SER A 125 24.47 5.30 -7.70
CA SER A 125 24.52 5.52 -9.15
C SER A 125 23.78 6.77 -9.63
N LEU A 126 22.90 7.32 -8.79
CA LEU A 126 22.16 8.57 -9.06
C LEU A 126 22.91 9.81 -8.55
N GLU A 127 23.92 9.65 -7.68
CA GLU A 127 24.82 10.72 -7.20
C GLU A 127 25.90 11.12 -8.23
N GLU A 128 25.57 11.10 -9.52
CA GLU A 128 26.27 11.96 -10.49
C GLU A 128 25.99 13.43 -10.13
N PRO A 129 26.96 14.35 -10.28
CA PRO A 129 27.17 15.47 -9.37
C PRO A 129 25.92 16.32 -9.10
N LEU A 130 25.62 16.46 -7.79
CA LEU A 130 24.54 17.18 -7.09
C LEU A 130 24.29 18.66 -7.48
N ASN A 131 24.84 19.16 -8.58
CA ASN A 131 24.80 20.58 -8.90
C ASN A 131 23.58 21.04 -9.73
N ARG A 132 22.48 20.26 -9.80
CA ARG A 132 21.36 20.66 -10.68
C ARG A 132 19.91 20.34 -10.30
N ARG A 133 19.59 19.72 -9.16
CA ARG A 133 18.17 19.45 -8.82
C ARG A 133 17.88 19.71 -7.35
N ARG A 134 17.25 20.84 -7.06
CA ARG A 134 16.87 21.31 -5.72
C ARG A 134 15.58 20.68 -5.17
N ASP A 135 15.03 19.67 -5.84
CA ASP A 135 13.63 19.28 -5.66
C ASP A 135 13.44 17.85 -5.13
N LEU A 136 14.51 17.14 -4.79
CA LEU A 136 14.43 15.78 -4.24
C LEU A 136 14.75 15.82 -2.75
N ALA A 137 13.72 15.64 -1.92
CA ALA A 137 13.87 15.41 -0.51
C ALA A 137 14.72 14.14 -0.29
N ALA A 138 16.00 14.34 0.01
CA ALA A 138 16.89 13.27 0.39
C ALA A 138 16.47 12.76 1.78
N ILE A 139 16.15 11.46 1.87
CA ILE A 139 15.99 10.80 3.16
C ILE A 139 17.40 10.51 3.65
N ILE A 140 17.92 11.39 4.49
CA ILE A 140 19.19 11.20 5.19
C ILE A 140 18.95 10.21 6.33
N PHE A 141 19.54 9.03 6.23
CA PHE A 141 19.72 8.14 7.38
C PHE A 141 21.06 8.49 8.05
N GLU A 142 21.02 9.34 9.07
CA GLU A 142 22.12 9.46 10.03
C GLU A 142 21.87 8.40 11.10
N GLY A 143 22.78 7.42 11.18
CA GLY A 143 22.85 6.43 12.24
C GLY A 143 23.80 6.88 13.34
#